data_AF-A0A8T7M2R5-F1
#
_entry.id   AF-A0A8T7M2R5-F1
#
_cell.length_a   1.000
_cell.length_b   1.000
_cell.length_c   1.000
_cell.angle_alpha   90.00
_cell.angle_beta   90.00
_cell.angle_gamma   90.00
#
_symmetry.space_group_name_H-M   'P 1'
#
loop_
_entity.id
_entity.type
_entity.pdbx_description
1 polymer ?
#
loop_
_entity_poly.entity_id
_entity_poly.type
_entity_poly.pdbx_seq_one_letter_code
_entity_poly.pdbx_strand_id
1 'polypeptide(L)'
;MGLLNEKLNDNFVTTTVDALLNWGHQNSLWPVLFGTACCGIEMMAHANSRFDILERWGMLFRFSPRQSDMMMVAGTVTKKMAPVIKTVYDQMAEPKWVMAVGSCAISGNIYNSYSTLQGVDRIIPVDVYVPGCPPIPEAFAYGIDELRKKIAKERRIRKPLPILKQDGNEFERTWDTSEVNRPGHIALPSAADYMQFIDEEISSPPTLLK
;
A
#
# COMPACT_ATOMS: atom_id res chain seq x y z
N MET A 1 1.21 13.13 -14.08
CA MET A 1 0.77 13.27 -15.48
C MET A 1 -0.73 13.53 -15.51
N GLY A 2 -1.21 14.76 -15.76
CA GLY A 2 -2.63 15.12 -15.58
C GLY A 2 -3.32 15.87 -16.72
N LEU A 3 -2.70 16.02 -17.91
CA LEU A 3 -3.20 16.93 -18.96
C LEU A 3 -4.20 16.30 -19.97
N LEU A 4 -4.55 15.01 -19.85
CA LEU A 4 -5.45 14.31 -20.77
C LEU A 4 -6.82 13.92 -20.16
N ASN A 5 -7.04 14.16 -18.87
CA ASN A 5 -8.14 13.61 -18.08
C ASN A 5 -9.55 14.07 -18.52
N GLU A 6 -9.71 15.28 -19.05
CA GLU A 6 -11.05 15.86 -19.28
C GLU A 6 -11.62 15.64 -20.69
N LYS A 7 -10.80 15.16 -21.65
CA LYS A 7 -11.17 15.13 -23.08
C LYS A 7 -11.44 13.76 -23.67
N LEU A 8 -11.24 12.67 -22.92
CA LEU A 8 -11.35 11.31 -23.46
C LEU A 8 -12.52 10.54 -22.85
N ASN A 9 -13.65 10.50 -23.60
CA ASN A 9 -14.79 9.61 -23.34
C ASN A 9 -14.35 8.13 -23.24
N ASP A 10 -15.22 7.29 -22.67
CA ASP A 10 -15.07 5.83 -22.54
C ASP A 10 -14.91 5.15 -23.90
N ASN A 11 -13.67 5.11 -24.40
CA ASN A 11 -13.28 4.42 -25.63
C ASN A 11 -12.55 3.11 -25.28
N PHE A 12 -12.71 2.09 -26.13
CA PHE A 12 -12.02 0.80 -25.97
C PHE A 12 -10.49 0.97 -25.82
N VAL A 13 -9.90 1.87 -26.62
CA VAL A 13 -8.45 2.14 -26.62
C VAL A 13 -7.96 2.63 -25.25
N THR A 14 -8.66 3.59 -24.65
CA THR A 14 -8.25 4.17 -23.36
C THR A 14 -8.36 3.17 -22.22
N THR A 15 -9.38 2.30 -22.23
CA THR A 15 -9.50 1.20 -21.27
C THR A 15 -8.39 0.16 -21.45
N THR A 16 -8.02 -0.19 -22.69
CA THR A 16 -6.91 -1.14 -22.93
C THR A 16 -5.55 -0.61 -22.49
N VAL A 17 -5.28 0.68 -22.70
CA VAL A 17 -4.02 1.29 -22.28
C VAL A 17 -3.94 1.37 -20.75
N ASP A 18 -5.04 1.74 -20.09
CA ASP A 18 -5.12 1.78 -18.63
C ASP A 18 -4.91 0.39 -18.02
N ALA A 19 -5.54 -0.64 -18.58
CA ALA A 19 -5.32 -2.03 -18.17
C ALA A 19 -3.87 -2.47 -18.33
N LEU A 20 -3.19 -2.10 -19.43
CA LEU A 20 -1.78 -2.42 -19.66
C LEU A 20 -0.87 -1.72 -18.64
N LEU A 21 -1.10 -0.43 -18.36
CA LEU A 21 -0.32 0.33 -17.38
C LEU A 21 -0.51 -0.24 -15.97
N ASN A 22 -1.75 -0.54 -15.58
CA ASN A 22 -2.05 -1.13 -14.28
C ASN A 22 -1.45 -2.53 -14.16
N TRP A 23 -1.47 -3.31 -15.24
CA TRP A 23 -0.83 -4.62 -15.29
C TRP A 23 0.69 -4.53 -15.09
N GLY A 24 1.33 -3.52 -15.68
CA GLY A 24 2.75 -3.26 -15.44
C GLY A 24 3.02 -2.94 -13.97
N HIS A 25 2.26 -2.00 -13.40
CA HIS A 25 2.45 -1.56 -12.02
C HIS A 25 2.17 -2.64 -10.97
N GLN A 26 1.11 -3.44 -11.12
CA GLN A 26 0.77 -4.47 -10.13
C GLN A 26 1.79 -5.62 -10.06
N ASN A 27 2.61 -5.79 -11.10
CA ASN A 27 3.58 -6.89 -11.22
C ASN A 27 5.03 -6.44 -10.97
N SER A 28 5.26 -5.15 -10.69
CA SER A 28 6.60 -4.59 -10.51
C SER A 28 6.68 -3.59 -9.36
N LEU A 29 6.08 -3.94 -8.21
CA LEU A 29 6.09 -3.07 -7.02
C LEU A 29 7.42 -3.15 -6.29
N TRP A 30 8.11 -2.04 -6.10
CA TRP A 30 9.37 -1.93 -5.38
C TRP A 30 9.16 -1.22 -4.04
N PRO A 31 9.00 -1.98 -2.95
CA PRO A 31 8.79 -1.39 -1.64
C PRO A 31 10.06 -0.78 -1.05
N VAL A 32 9.93 0.43 -0.49
CA VAL A 32 10.83 0.94 0.55
C VAL A 32 10.42 0.36 1.89
N LEU A 33 11.43 -0.18 2.57
CA LEU A 33 11.25 -0.96 3.78
C LEU A 33 11.37 -0.08 5.03
N PHE A 34 10.27 0.06 5.79
CA PHE A 34 10.29 0.63 7.14
C PHE A 34 9.95 -0.42 8.19
N GLY A 35 10.94 -1.25 8.54
CA GLY A 35 10.85 -2.17 9.68
C GLY A 35 11.22 -1.46 10.99
N THR A 36 10.26 -0.83 11.66
CA THR A 36 10.52 -0.06 12.89
C THR A 36 10.44 -0.90 14.17
N ALA A 37 9.76 -2.05 14.13
CA ALA A 37 9.57 -2.93 15.28
C ALA A 37 9.48 -4.42 14.87
N CYS A 38 8.79 -5.24 15.65
CA CYS A 38 8.68 -6.69 15.46
C CYS A 38 8.11 -7.12 14.10
N CYS A 39 7.19 -6.34 13.50
CA CYS A 39 6.68 -6.62 12.16
C CYS A 39 7.76 -6.51 11.06
N GLY A 40 8.91 -5.91 11.36
CA GLY A 40 10.08 -5.90 10.49
C GLY A 40 10.66 -7.28 10.25
N ILE A 41 10.72 -8.13 11.28
CA ILE A 41 11.24 -9.50 11.16
C ILE A 41 10.28 -10.34 10.30
N GLU A 42 8.98 -10.13 10.48
CA GLU A 42 8.00 -10.84 9.66
C GLU A 42 8.15 -10.48 8.19
N MET A 43 8.27 -9.19 7.87
CA MET A 43 8.54 -8.72 6.51
C MET A 43 9.83 -9.33 5.92
N MET A 44 10.87 -9.58 6.73
CA MET A 44 12.06 -10.30 6.28
C MET A 44 11.77 -11.79 6.04
N ALA A 45 10.90 -12.42 6.83
CA ALA A 45 10.48 -13.80 6.61
C ALA A 45 9.77 -14.01 5.27
N HIS A 46 9.04 -13.00 4.77
CA HIS A 46 8.42 -13.04 3.43
C HIS A 46 9.43 -13.05 2.28
N ALA A 47 10.60 -12.45 2.52
CA ALA A 47 11.70 -12.41 1.56
C ALA A 47 12.51 -13.70 1.56
N ASN A 48 12.34 -14.56 2.57
CA ASN A 48 13.07 -15.81 2.65
C ASN A 48 12.47 -16.86 1.72
N SER A 49 13.30 -17.83 1.34
CA SER A 49 13.00 -18.90 0.38
C SER A 49 11.74 -19.73 0.65
N ARG A 50 11.27 -19.77 1.91
CA ARG A 50 10.05 -20.51 2.26
C ARG A 50 8.80 -19.89 1.63
N PHE A 51 8.74 -18.57 1.59
CA PHE A 51 7.60 -17.84 1.07
C PHE A 51 7.93 -17.19 -0.26
N ASP A 52 9.14 -16.65 -0.42
CA ASP A 52 9.68 -16.05 -1.64
C ASP A 52 8.68 -15.18 -2.42
N ILE A 53 7.86 -14.45 -1.66
CA ILE A 53 6.73 -13.70 -2.21
C ILE A 53 7.23 -12.51 -3.03
N LEU A 54 8.38 -11.96 -2.64
CA LEU A 54 8.96 -10.81 -3.30
C LEU A 54 9.41 -11.17 -4.72
N GLU A 55 10.25 -12.19 -4.89
CA GLU A 55 10.73 -12.55 -6.24
C GLU A 55 9.59 -13.13 -7.10
N ARG A 56 8.68 -13.92 -6.51
CA ARG A 56 7.54 -14.52 -7.24
C ARG A 56 6.58 -13.50 -7.82
N TRP A 57 6.37 -12.35 -7.16
CA TRP A 57 5.50 -11.28 -7.64
C TRP A 57 6.25 -10.08 -8.24
N GLY A 58 7.55 -10.22 -8.53
CA GLY A 58 8.35 -9.18 -9.16
C GLY A 58 8.68 -7.98 -8.25
N MET A 59 8.58 -8.17 -6.94
CA MET A 59 8.89 -7.17 -5.94
C MET A 59 10.33 -7.28 -5.45
N LEU A 60 10.98 -6.13 -5.27
CA LEU A 60 12.36 -6.06 -4.77
C LEU A 60 12.47 -4.95 -3.75
N PHE A 61 13.09 -5.24 -2.61
CA PHE A 61 13.34 -4.19 -1.62
C PHE A 61 14.34 -3.17 -2.15
N ARG A 62 13.90 -1.92 -2.21
CA ARG A 62 14.74 -0.77 -2.57
C ARG A 62 14.90 0.13 -1.37
N PHE A 63 16.14 0.26 -0.90
CA PHE A 63 16.49 1.13 0.23
C PHE A 63 16.54 2.63 -0.15
N SER A 64 16.34 2.97 -1.43
CA SER A 64 16.25 4.35 -1.88
C SER A 64 14.79 4.71 -2.17
N PRO A 65 14.22 5.70 -1.47
CA PRO A 65 12.82 6.07 -1.66
C PRO A 65 12.52 6.67 -3.04
N ARG A 66 13.55 7.21 -3.71
CA ARG A 66 13.40 7.76 -5.07
C ARG A 66 13.25 6.68 -6.13
N GLN A 67 13.64 5.44 -5.82
CA GLN A 67 13.52 4.30 -6.71
C GLN A 67 12.33 3.40 -6.36
N SER A 68 11.73 3.58 -5.18
CA SER A 68 10.57 2.81 -4.74
C SER A 68 9.26 3.49 -5.12
N ASP A 69 8.25 2.69 -5.42
CA ASP A 69 6.87 3.10 -5.68
C ASP A 69 5.92 2.69 -4.54
N MET A 70 6.31 1.77 -3.67
CA MET A 70 5.52 1.33 -2.51
C MET A 70 6.26 1.63 -1.22
N MET A 71 5.54 1.94 -0.14
CA MET A 71 6.09 2.11 1.20
C MET A 71 5.41 1.15 2.17
N MET A 72 6.20 0.26 2.76
CA MET A 72 5.73 -0.67 3.80
C MET A 72 6.09 -0.12 5.18
N VAL A 73 5.09 0.26 5.98
CA VAL A 73 5.29 0.66 7.38
C VAL A 73 5.03 -0.55 8.26
N ALA A 74 6.12 -1.24 8.62
CA ALA A 74 6.09 -2.47 9.40
C ALA A 74 6.48 -2.21 10.85
N GLY A 75 5.45 -2.01 11.69
CA GLY A 75 5.58 -1.93 13.13
C GLY A 75 5.22 -0.57 13.73
N THR A 76 5.64 -0.36 14.98
CA THR A 76 5.27 0.82 15.77
C THR A 76 5.95 2.08 15.25
N VAL A 77 5.18 3.16 15.09
CA VAL A 77 5.70 4.48 14.74
C VAL A 77 5.76 5.34 16.00
N THR A 78 6.93 5.90 16.30
CA THR A 78 7.10 6.87 17.40
C THR A 78 6.92 8.29 16.88
N LYS A 79 6.53 9.23 17.76
CA LYS A 79 6.42 10.66 17.42
C LYS A 79 7.73 11.25 16.89
N LYS A 80 8.89 10.71 17.31
CA LYS A 80 10.20 11.11 16.78
C LYS A 80 10.41 10.61 15.35
N MET A 81 9.91 9.42 15.02
CA MET A 81 10.03 8.82 13.69
C MET A 81 9.02 9.38 12.69
N ALA A 82 7.89 9.90 13.17
CA ALA A 82 6.83 10.52 12.37
C ALA A 82 7.32 11.49 11.27
N PRO A 83 8.14 12.53 11.56
CA PRO A 83 8.62 13.45 10.52
C PRO A 83 9.57 12.78 9.50
N VAL A 84 10.31 11.74 9.89
CA VAL A 84 11.20 11.00 8.98
C VAL A 84 10.38 10.21 7.97
N ILE A 85 9.36 9.51 8.44
CA ILE A 85 8.40 8.78 7.59
C ILE A 85 7.74 9.72 6.58
N LYS A 86 7.28 10.90 7.03
CA LYS A 86 6.70 11.92 6.14
C LYS A 86 7.67 12.38 5.07
N THR A 87 8.92 12.65 5.47
CA THR A 87 9.97 13.11 4.55
C THR A 87 10.28 12.05 3.49
N VAL A 88 10.32 10.78 3.89
CA VAL A 88 10.59 9.69 2.95
C VAL A 88 9.43 9.53 1.97
N TYR A 89 8.19 9.59 2.47
CA TYR A 89 6.99 9.57 1.62
C TYR A 89 6.95 10.75 0.64
N ASP A 90 7.37 11.95 1.07
CA ASP A 90 7.45 13.14 0.21
C ASP A 90 8.55 13.02 -0.86
N GLN A 91 9.59 12.21 -0.63
CA GLN A 91 10.69 11.98 -1.57
C GLN A 91 10.42 10.88 -2.61
N MET A 92 9.37 10.08 -2.42
CA MET A 92 8.97 9.04 -3.37
C MET A 92 8.35 9.63 -4.64
N ALA A 93 8.60 8.98 -5.78
CA ALA A 93 8.00 9.34 -7.04
C ALA A 93 6.49 9.04 -7.06
N GLU A 94 5.71 9.80 -7.83
CA GLU A 94 4.35 9.40 -8.19
C GLU A 94 4.43 8.40 -9.34
N PRO A 95 3.69 7.28 -9.32
CA PRO A 95 2.65 6.84 -8.38
C PRO A 95 3.23 6.17 -7.12
N LYS A 96 2.62 6.44 -5.95
CA LYS A 96 3.05 5.85 -4.68
C LYS A 96 1.91 5.20 -3.90
N TRP A 97 2.21 4.09 -3.23
CA TRP A 97 1.26 3.35 -2.39
C TRP A 97 1.82 3.09 -1.00
N VAL A 98 0.95 3.09 0.01
CA VAL A 98 1.34 2.86 1.40
C VAL A 98 0.61 1.68 1.99
N MET A 99 1.35 0.74 2.56
CA MET A 99 0.80 -0.37 3.32
C MET A 99 1.17 -0.23 4.79
N ALA A 100 0.16 -0.25 5.67
CA ALA A 100 0.36 -0.28 7.11
C ALA A 100 0.28 -1.72 7.61
N VAL A 101 1.39 -2.20 8.19
CA VAL A 101 1.54 -3.58 8.61
C VAL A 101 1.58 -3.68 10.12
N GLY A 102 0.68 -4.51 10.63
CA GLY A 102 0.55 -4.82 12.04
C GLY A 102 -0.28 -3.79 12.79
N SER A 103 -0.88 -4.24 13.88
CA SER A 103 -1.82 -3.47 14.71
C SER A 103 -1.24 -2.15 15.21
N CYS A 104 0.08 -2.09 15.44
CA CYS A 104 0.74 -0.89 15.92
C CYS A 104 0.80 0.22 14.86
N ALA A 105 0.93 -0.13 13.57
CA ALA A 105 0.89 0.84 12.47
C ALA A 105 -0.54 1.33 12.19
N ILE A 106 -1.54 0.48 12.39
CA ILE A 106 -2.96 0.79 12.14
C ILE A 106 -3.51 1.74 13.20
N SER A 107 -3.41 1.37 14.49
CA SER A 107 -4.07 2.08 15.58
C SER A 107 -3.16 2.46 16.74
N GLY A 108 -1.88 2.06 16.73
CA GLY A 108 -1.01 2.12 17.91
C GLY A 108 -1.18 0.94 18.88
N ASN A 109 -2.27 0.18 18.75
CA ASN A 109 -2.66 -1.00 19.54
C ASN A 109 -2.26 -0.95 21.02
N ILE A 110 -1.40 -1.88 21.49
CA ILE A 110 -0.99 -2.01 22.89
C ILE A 110 -0.24 -0.77 23.42
N TYR A 111 0.28 0.07 22.53
CA TYR A 111 1.05 1.25 22.87
C TYR A 111 0.18 2.51 22.86
N ASN A 112 -0.70 2.66 23.85
CA ASN A 112 -1.33 3.95 24.15
C ASN A 112 -0.41 4.80 25.04
N SER A 113 0.72 5.25 24.47
CA SER A 113 1.77 5.94 25.22
C SER A 113 2.09 7.32 24.62
N TYR A 114 2.72 8.19 25.42
CA TYR A 114 3.06 9.55 24.99
C TYR A 114 4.02 9.59 23.79
N SER A 115 4.83 8.55 23.60
CA SER A 115 5.90 8.48 22.61
C SER A 115 5.47 7.83 21.30
N THR A 116 4.38 7.07 21.30
CA THR A 116 3.87 6.34 20.13
C THR A 116 2.78 7.11 19.42
N LEU A 117 2.72 6.93 18.10
CA LEU A 117 1.68 7.47 17.24
C LEU A 117 0.50 6.48 17.21
N GLN A 118 -0.72 6.99 17.39
CA GLN A 118 -1.94 6.20 17.36
C GLN A 118 -2.45 6.03 15.92
N GLY A 119 -1.67 5.31 15.11
CA GLY A 119 -1.94 5.04 13.69
C GLY A 119 -1.16 5.93 12.72
N VAL A 120 -0.53 5.31 11.73
CA VAL A 120 0.30 5.97 10.71
C VAL A 120 -0.51 6.85 9.75
N ASP A 121 -1.80 6.56 9.62
CA ASP A 121 -2.77 7.29 8.79
C ASP A 121 -2.88 8.79 9.15
N ARG A 122 -2.46 9.17 10.36
CA ARG A 122 -2.41 10.58 10.79
C ARG A 122 -1.34 11.40 10.06
N ILE A 123 -0.36 10.75 9.43
CA ILE A 123 0.82 11.42 8.83
C ILE A 123 0.82 11.24 7.32
N ILE A 124 0.60 10.01 6.86
CA ILE A 124 0.63 9.61 5.47
C ILE A 124 -0.64 8.82 5.15
N PRO A 125 -1.21 8.95 3.95
CA PRO A 125 -2.40 8.22 3.56
C PRO A 125 -2.06 6.73 3.41
N VAL A 126 -2.85 5.86 4.02
CA VAL A 126 -2.67 4.40 3.91
C VAL A 126 -3.62 3.82 2.87
N ASP A 127 -3.09 2.95 1.99
CA ASP A 127 -3.87 2.27 0.96
C ASP A 127 -4.47 0.95 1.42
N VAL A 128 -3.69 0.16 2.15
CA VAL A 128 -4.04 -1.19 2.62
C VAL A 128 -3.55 -1.38 4.06
N TYR A 129 -4.40 -2.00 4.87
CA TYR A 129 -4.12 -2.35 6.26
C TYR A 129 -3.97 -3.86 6.40
N VAL A 130 -2.87 -4.29 7.00
CA VAL A 130 -2.62 -5.71 7.31
C VAL A 130 -2.70 -5.92 8.83
N PRO A 131 -3.78 -6.51 9.36
CA PRO A 131 -3.89 -6.77 10.79
C PRO A 131 -2.92 -7.86 11.25
N GLY A 132 -2.40 -7.75 12.46
CA GLY A 132 -1.53 -8.76 13.08
C GLY A 132 -0.59 -8.19 14.14
N CYS A 133 -0.02 -9.04 15.00
CA CYS A 133 0.94 -8.62 16.04
C CYS A 133 2.00 -9.70 16.37
N PRO A 134 2.97 -9.97 15.48
CA PRO A 134 3.02 -9.59 14.06
C PRO A 134 2.01 -10.41 13.22
N PRO A 135 1.64 -9.96 12.01
CA PRO A 135 0.86 -10.80 11.10
C PRO A 135 1.67 -12.07 10.78
N ILE A 136 0.99 -13.17 10.45
CA ILE A 136 1.67 -14.35 9.87
C ILE A 136 2.10 -14.04 8.42
N PRO A 137 3.07 -14.77 7.85
CA PRO A 137 3.56 -14.43 6.52
C PRO A 137 2.51 -14.56 5.42
N GLU A 138 1.59 -15.50 5.58
CA GLU A 138 0.50 -15.70 4.63
C GLU A 138 -0.48 -14.52 4.63
N ALA A 139 -0.74 -13.94 5.80
CA ALA A 139 -1.66 -12.81 5.95
C ALA A 139 -1.08 -11.51 5.38
N PHE A 140 0.25 -11.35 5.45
CA PHE A 140 0.92 -10.19 4.84
C PHE A 140 1.06 -10.37 3.33
N ALA A 141 1.28 -11.60 2.84
CA ALA A 141 1.18 -11.92 1.42
C ALA A 141 -0.19 -11.52 0.84
N TYR A 142 -1.27 -11.88 1.54
CA TYR A 142 -2.62 -11.50 1.17
C TYR A 142 -2.80 -9.97 1.12
N GLY A 143 -2.21 -9.24 2.07
CA GLY A 143 -2.22 -7.78 2.06
C GLY A 143 -1.61 -7.18 0.79
N ILE A 144 -0.53 -7.79 0.28
CA ILE A 144 0.08 -7.39 -1.00
C ILE A 144 -0.83 -7.75 -2.17
N ASP A 145 -1.43 -8.93 -2.18
CA ASP A 145 -2.37 -9.33 -3.22
C ASP A 145 -3.57 -8.37 -3.30
N GLU A 146 -4.10 -7.96 -2.16
CA GLU A 146 -5.19 -6.99 -2.11
C GLU A 146 -4.75 -5.60 -2.62
N LEU A 147 -3.51 -5.19 -2.36
CA LEU A 147 -2.95 -3.99 -2.97
C LEU A 147 -2.84 -4.12 -4.49
N ARG A 148 -2.41 -5.28 -5.01
CA ARG A 148 -2.36 -5.54 -6.47
C ARG A 148 -3.75 -5.47 -7.09
N LYS A 149 -4.75 -6.08 -6.46
CA LYS A 149 -6.16 -5.98 -6.87
C LYS A 149 -6.68 -4.55 -6.87
N LYS A 150 -6.24 -3.71 -5.91
CA LYS A 150 -6.57 -2.27 -5.86
C LYS A 150 -5.95 -1.52 -7.03
N ILE A 151 -4.68 -1.79 -7.35
CA ILE A 151 -3.95 -1.17 -8.48
C ILE A 151 -4.59 -1.58 -9.82
N ALA A 152 -4.97 -2.84 -9.98
CA ALA A 152 -5.62 -3.35 -11.19
C ALA A 152 -6.92 -2.59 -11.54
N LYS A 153 -7.65 -2.14 -10.52
CA LYS A 153 -8.93 -1.43 -10.64
C LYS A 153 -8.79 0.08 -10.83
N GLU A 154 -7.58 0.64 -10.64
CA GLU A 154 -7.38 2.09 -10.65
C GLU A 154 -7.50 2.68 -12.06
N ARG A 155 -8.32 3.72 -12.25
CA ARG A 155 -8.39 4.43 -13.54
C ARG A 155 -7.39 5.57 -13.59
N ARG A 156 -6.19 5.37 -14.13
CA ARG A 156 -5.12 6.38 -14.07
C ARG A 156 -5.28 7.48 -15.12
N ILE A 157 -5.63 7.10 -16.34
CA ILE A 157 -5.75 8.04 -17.48
C ILE A 157 -6.94 9.00 -17.31
N ARG A 158 -7.86 8.69 -16.39
CA ARG A 158 -9.11 9.44 -16.15
C ARG A 158 -9.28 9.93 -14.72
N LYS A 159 -8.27 9.82 -13.86
CA LYS A 159 -8.45 10.12 -12.43
C LYS A 159 -8.90 11.58 -12.30
N PRO A 160 -10.15 11.87 -11.87
CA PRO A 160 -10.54 13.25 -11.63
C PRO A 160 -9.59 13.78 -10.57
N LEU A 161 -9.03 14.98 -10.81
CA LEU A 161 -8.18 15.60 -9.81
C LEU A 161 -8.96 15.65 -8.50
N PRO A 162 -8.34 15.28 -7.35
CA PRO A 162 -8.98 15.53 -6.07
C PRO A 162 -9.31 17.02 -6.03
N ILE A 163 -10.59 17.33 -5.82
CA ILE A 163 -11.11 18.69 -5.85
C ILE A 163 -10.38 19.43 -4.71
N LEU A 164 -9.53 20.40 -5.05
CA LEU A 164 -8.92 21.27 -4.05
C LEU A 164 -10.06 22.07 -3.40
N LYS A 165 -10.48 21.72 -2.17
CA LYS A 165 -11.38 22.56 -1.38
C LYS A 165 -10.65 23.85 -1.06
N GLN A 166 -11.04 24.95 -1.70
CA GLN A 166 -10.60 26.29 -1.30
C GLN A 166 -11.50 26.76 -0.16
N ASP A 167 -11.13 26.38 1.07
CA ASP A 167 -11.62 27.07 2.25
C ASP A 167 -10.72 28.30 2.44
N GLY A 168 -11.32 29.49 2.51
CA GLY A 168 -10.65 30.77 2.30
C GLY A 168 -9.30 30.94 3.02
N ASN A 169 -8.26 31.23 2.21
CA ASN A 169 -6.94 31.76 2.57
C ASN A 169 -5.95 30.87 3.34
N GLU A 170 -5.94 29.55 3.10
CA GLU A 170 -4.75 28.73 3.41
C GLU A 170 -4.59 27.61 2.39
N PHE A 171 -3.43 27.55 1.70
CA PHE A 171 -3.10 26.45 0.79
C PHE A 171 -2.50 25.30 1.60
N GLU A 172 -3.28 24.73 2.53
CA GLU A 172 -2.82 23.59 3.30
C GLU A 172 -2.93 22.30 2.47
N ARG A 173 -1.88 21.48 2.47
CA ARG A 173 -2.00 20.03 2.19
C ARG A 173 -2.72 19.38 3.38
N THR A 174 -3.96 19.76 3.64
CA THR A 174 -4.84 19.00 4.52
C THR A 174 -5.37 17.85 3.70
N TRP A 175 -5.00 16.64 4.13
CA TRP A 175 -5.60 15.42 3.63
C TRP A 175 -7.11 15.54 3.83
N ASP A 176 -7.89 15.50 2.74
CA ASP A 176 -9.34 15.49 2.86
C ASP A 176 -9.72 14.20 3.59
N THR A 177 -10.14 14.32 4.86
CA THR A 177 -10.60 13.17 5.67
C THR A 177 -11.87 12.54 5.11
N SER A 178 -12.52 13.15 4.11
CA SER A 178 -13.57 12.49 3.33
C SER A 178 -13.02 11.52 2.27
N GLU A 179 -11.75 11.63 1.87
CA GLU A 179 -11.05 10.57 1.13
C GLU A 179 -10.63 9.40 2.03
N VAL A 180 -10.56 9.64 3.34
CA VAL A 180 -10.43 8.62 4.40
C VAL A 180 -11.79 7.98 4.71
N ASN A 181 -12.86 8.31 3.96
CA ASN A 181 -14.15 7.62 4.00
C ASN A 181 -14.73 7.38 2.59
N ARG A 182 -13.88 6.94 1.64
CA ARG A 182 -14.35 6.41 0.36
C ARG A 182 -15.00 5.03 0.62
N PRO A 183 -16.18 4.72 0.06
CA PRO A 183 -16.63 3.34 -0.04
C PRO A 183 -15.65 2.61 -0.97
N GLY A 184 -14.74 1.85 -0.37
CA GLY A 184 -13.50 1.38 -1.00
C GLY A 184 -12.37 1.12 -0.01
N HIS A 185 -12.55 1.46 1.27
CA HIS A 185 -11.83 0.80 2.36
C HIS A 185 -12.05 -0.70 2.24
N ILE A 186 -11.01 -1.44 1.89
CA ILE A 186 -11.07 -2.88 2.00
C ILE A 186 -11.19 -3.17 3.50
N ALA A 187 -12.37 -3.64 3.90
CA ALA A 187 -12.60 -4.14 5.25
C ALA A 187 -11.50 -5.16 5.57
N LEU A 188 -11.15 -5.29 6.86
CA LEU A 188 -10.27 -6.37 7.31
C LEU A 188 -10.78 -7.68 6.67
N PRO A 189 -9.95 -8.41 5.91
CA PRO A 189 -10.42 -9.58 5.19
C PRO A 189 -10.93 -10.60 6.20
N SER A 190 -12.00 -11.30 5.85
CA SER A 190 -12.50 -12.34 6.73
C SER A 190 -11.50 -13.49 6.76
N ALA A 191 -11.43 -14.24 7.86
CA ALA A 191 -10.51 -15.38 7.97
C ALA A 191 -10.70 -16.41 6.84
N ALA A 192 -11.89 -16.48 6.24
CA ALA A 192 -12.18 -17.36 5.11
C ALA A 192 -11.48 -16.89 3.81
N ASP A 193 -11.42 -15.59 3.56
CA ASP A 193 -10.79 -15.01 2.36
C ASP A 193 -9.27 -15.28 2.37
N TYR A 194 -8.66 -15.21 3.55
CA TYR A 194 -7.25 -15.57 3.75
C TYR A 194 -6.96 -17.04 3.46
N MET A 195 -7.85 -17.96 3.89
CA MET A 195 -7.66 -19.40 3.68
C MET A 195 -7.78 -19.80 2.21
N GLN A 196 -8.71 -19.19 1.47
CA GLN A 196 -8.83 -19.39 0.03
C GLN A 196 -7.56 -18.96 -0.71
N PHE A 197 -7.00 -17.81 -0.34
CA PHE A 197 -5.75 -17.33 -0.92
C PHE A 197 -4.55 -18.27 -0.65
N ILE A 198 -4.46 -18.84 0.56
CA ILE A 198 -3.40 -19.81 0.89
C ILE A 198 -3.49 -21.04 -0.02
N ASP A 199 -4.68 -21.58 -0.21
CA ASP A 199 -4.91 -22.76 -1.05
C ASP A 199 -4.60 -22.45 -2.53
N GLU A 200 -5.01 -21.30 -3.03
CA GLU A 200 -4.85 -20.93 -4.45
C GLU A 200 -3.42 -20.53 -4.82
N GLU A 201 -2.74 -19.73 -3.99
CA GLU A 201 -1.52 -19.01 -4.41
C GLU A 201 -0.25 -19.54 -3.72
N ILE A 202 -0.35 -19.91 -2.44
CA ILE A 202 0.80 -20.39 -1.63
C ILE A 202 0.98 -21.91 -1.76
N SER A 203 -0.11 -22.68 -1.76
CA SER A 203 -0.08 -24.15 -1.78
C SER A 203 0.06 -24.75 -3.19
N SER A 204 -0.26 -23.99 -4.23
CA SER A 204 -0.15 -24.42 -5.62
C SER A 204 1.32 -24.39 -6.10
N PRO A 205 1.81 -25.44 -6.79
CA PRO A 205 3.12 -25.37 -7.43
C PRO A 205 3.11 -24.24 -8.47
N PRO A 206 4.25 -23.55 -8.72
CA PRO A 206 4.29 -22.38 -9.59
C PRO A 206 3.80 -22.75 -10.98
N THR A 207 2.54 -22.44 -11.28
CA THR A 207 1.96 -22.58 -12.61
C THR A 207 2.60 -21.55 -13.51
N LEU A 208 3.64 -21.98 -14.23
CA LEU A 208 4.04 -21.36 -15.49
C LEU A 208 2.81 -21.36 -16.41
N LEU A 209 2.26 -20.18 -16.67
CA LEU A 209 1.35 -19.86 -17.78
C LEU A 209 0.03 -20.66 -17.84
N LYS A 210 -1.07 -19.99 -17.52
CA LYS A 210 -2.35 -20.17 -18.22
C LYS A 210 -2.94 -18.81 -18.54
#